data_AF-A0A6I3SQB1-F1
#
_entry.id   AF-A0A6I3SQB1-F1
#
_cell.length_a   1.000
_cell.length_b   1.000
_cell.length_c   1.000
_cell.angle_alpha   90.00
_cell.angle_beta   90.00
_cell.angle_gamma   90.00
#
_symmetry.space_group_name_H-M   'P 1'
#
loop_
_entity.id
_entity.type
_entity.pdbx_description
1 polymer ?
#
loop_
_entity_poly.entity_id
_entity_poly.type
_entity_poly.pdbx_seq_one_letter_code
_entity_poly.pdbx_strand_id
1 'polypeptide(L)'
;MERGVDLAVISSHNAKDACRSFEGMVISLHGLTAGYLTYDQVRATGKIFHPNCQHHVSPVRDINLLPEKLRQKHDQKMKALRM
;
A
#
# COMPACT_ATOMS: atom_id res chain seq x y z
N MET A 1 11.14 -20.72 6.28
CA MET A 1 9.95 -20.18 6.98
C MET A 1 9.48 -18.95 6.21
N GLU A 2 9.01 -19.15 4.98
CA GLU A 2 8.27 -18.14 4.24
C GLU A 2 6.99 -17.79 5.01
N ARG A 3 6.95 -16.59 5.62
CA ARG A 3 5.65 -16.05 6.02
C ARG A 3 4.94 -15.76 4.70
N GLY A 4 3.98 -16.60 4.32
CA GLY A 4 3.16 -16.49 3.11
C GLY A 4 2.22 -15.27 3.16
N VAL A 5 2.82 -14.09 3.29
CA VAL A 5 2.15 -12.79 3.31
C VAL A 5 2.37 -12.15 1.96
N ASP A 6 1.36 -12.24 1.10
CA ASP A 6 1.36 -11.54 -0.19
C ASP A 6 0.98 -10.07 -0.02
N LEU A 7 0.17 -9.73 0.98
CA LEU A 7 -0.27 -8.37 1.22
C LEU A 7 0.73 -7.62 2.11
N ALA A 8 0.90 -6.33 1.84
CA ALA A 8 1.67 -5.40 2.64
C ALA A 8 0.95 -4.05 2.71
N VAL A 9 0.98 -3.41 3.88
CA VAL A 9 0.46 -2.06 4.09
C VAL A 9 1.60 -1.07 4.06
N ILE A 10 1.37 0.06 3.39
CA ILE A 10 2.27 1.21 3.43
C ILE A 10 2.02 1.98 4.74
N SER A 11 3.07 2.14 5.54
CA SER A 11 3.01 2.90 6.80
C SER A 11 2.53 4.33 6.56
N SER A 12 1.79 4.89 7.53
CA SER A 12 1.30 6.27 7.44
C SER A 12 2.12 7.22 8.30
N HIS A 13 2.74 8.23 7.71
CA HIS A 13 3.56 9.25 8.39
C HIS A 13 3.07 10.68 8.13
N ASN A 14 1.84 10.84 7.62
CA ASN A 14 1.24 12.12 7.30
C ASN A 14 2.10 12.93 6.29
N ALA A 15 2.56 12.24 5.25
CA ALA A 15 3.33 12.86 4.16
C ALA A 15 2.54 14.01 3.52
N LYS A 16 3.20 15.13 3.24
CA LYS A 16 2.61 16.23 2.46
C LYS A 16 2.82 16.07 0.95
N ASP A 17 3.77 15.24 0.56
CA ASP A 17 4.22 15.04 -0.81
C ASP A 17 3.37 14.01 -1.58
N ALA A 18 3.86 13.60 -2.75
CA ALA A 18 3.24 12.57 -3.60
C ALA A 18 2.99 11.25 -2.85
N CYS A 19 3.79 10.95 -1.81
CA CYS A 19 3.63 9.79 -0.94
C CYS A 19 2.24 9.71 -0.31
N ARG A 20 1.57 10.83 -0.02
CA ARG A 20 0.22 10.85 0.58
C ARG A 20 -0.83 10.13 -0.27
N SER A 21 -0.56 9.99 -1.56
CA SER A 21 -1.47 9.31 -2.49
C SER A 21 -1.51 7.80 -2.25
N PHE A 22 -0.38 7.23 -1.78
CA PHE A 22 -0.21 5.81 -1.55
C PHE A 22 -0.05 5.46 -0.06
N GLU A 23 0.14 6.47 0.79
CA GLU A 23 0.23 6.34 2.23
C GLU A 23 -1.02 5.67 2.82
N GLY A 24 -0.82 4.56 3.54
CA GLY A 24 -1.92 3.79 4.13
C GLY A 24 -2.67 2.89 3.14
N MET A 25 -2.17 2.73 1.90
CA MET A 25 -2.70 1.74 0.98
C MET A 25 -2.13 0.36 1.26
N VAL A 26 -2.96 -0.65 1.02
CA VAL A 26 -2.54 -2.05 0.94
C VAL A 26 -2.13 -2.37 -0.49
N ILE A 27 -0.99 -3.04 -0.63
CA ILE A 27 -0.39 -3.45 -1.89
C ILE A 27 -0.02 -4.93 -1.79
N SER A 28 0.10 -5.58 -2.93
CA SER A 28 0.55 -6.96 -3.03
C SER A 28 2.04 -6.99 -3.37
N LEU A 29 2.83 -7.74 -2.61
CA LEU A 29 4.28 -7.87 -2.82
C LEU A 29 4.59 -8.70 -4.06
N HIS A 30 3.88 -9.82 -4.25
CA HIS A 30 4.12 -10.74 -5.36
C HIS A 30 3.05 -10.64 -6.47
N GLY A 31 2.00 -9.84 -6.26
CA GLY A 31 0.86 -9.76 -7.17
C GLY A 31 -0.06 -10.98 -7.14
N LEU A 32 0.02 -11.81 -6.09
CA LEU A 32 -0.84 -12.99 -5.98
C LEU A 32 -2.28 -12.60 -5.60
N THR A 33 -2.47 -11.46 -4.93
CA THR A 33 -3.80 -10.98 -4.56
C THR A 33 -4.39 -10.08 -5.66
N ALA A 34 -5.33 -10.63 -6.41
CA ALA A 34 -6.09 -9.90 -7.43
C ALA A 34 -6.88 -8.74 -6.80
N GLY A 35 -6.88 -7.58 -7.47
CA GLY A 35 -7.57 -6.37 -7.02
C GLY A 35 -6.70 -5.40 -6.20
N TYR A 36 -5.46 -5.78 -5.87
CA TYR A 36 -4.49 -4.91 -5.21
C TYR A 36 -3.41 -4.45 -6.19
N LEU A 37 -2.87 -3.25 -5.96
CA LEU A 37 -1.69 -2.78 -6.69
C LEU A 37 -0.48 -3.60 -6.25
N THR A 38 0.38 -3.96 -7.20
CA THR A 38 1.64 -4.64 -6.87
C THR A 38 2.70 -3.65 -6.41
N TYR A 39 3.64 -4.10 -5.58
CA TYR A 39 4.78 -3.29 -5.13
C TYR A 39 5.52 -2.63 -6.30
N ASP A 40 5.69 -3.38 -7.39
CA ASP A 40 6.33 -2.88 -8.61
C ASP A 40 5.51 -1.75 -9.26
N GLN A 41 4.18 -1.91 -9.39
CA GLN A 41 3.32 -0.86 -9.95
C GLN A 41 3.38 0.44 -9.14
N VAL A 42 3.31 0.35 -7.81
CA VAL A 42 3.39 1.56 -6.95
C VAL A 42 4.75 2.23 -7.09
N ARG A 43 5.82 1.43 -7.14
CA ARG A 43 7.20 1.91 -7.29
C ARG A 43 7.42 2.53 -8.67
N ALA A 44 6.86 1.94 -9.72
CA ALA A 44 6.92 2.44 -11.10
C ALA A 44 6.26 3.82 -11.24
N THR A 45 5.28 4.16 -10.39
CA THR A 45 4.68 5.51 -10.40
C THR A 45 5.68 6.61 -9.99
N GLY A 46 6.74 6.26 -9.25
CA GLY A 46 7.69 7.23 -8.67
C GLY A 46 7.07 8.18 -7.64
N LYS A 47 5.83 7.93 -7.19
CA LYS A 47 5.12 8.78 -6.21
C LYS A 47 5.30 8.33 -4.77
N ILE A 48 5.92 7.17 -4.54
CA ILE A 48 6.18 6.58 -3.22
C ILE A 48 7.58 5.94 -3.19
N PHE A 49 8.17 5.79 -2.00
CA PHE A 49 9.54 5.32 -1.78
C PHE A 49 10.61 6.25 -2.39
N HIS A 50 10.46 7.55 -2.17
CA HIS A 50 11.50 8.51 -2.50
C HIS A 50 12.77 8.27 -1.65
N PRO A 51 13.96 8.70 -2.09
CA PRO A 51 15.18 8.53 -1.30
C PRO A 51 15.12 9.20 0.09
N ASN A 52 14.28 10.22 0.28
CA ASN A 52 14.07 10.88 1.57
C ASN A 52 12.77 10.44 2.30
N CYS A 53 12.11 9.41 1.78
CA CYS A 53 10.85 8.90 2.26
C CYS A 53 11.10 7.93 3.42
N GLN A 54 10.49 8.18 4.58
CA GLN A 54 10.57 7.28 5.74
C GLN A 54 9.46 6.21 5.71
N HIS A 55 8.77 6.04 4.59
CA HIS A 55 7.68 5.08 4.46
C HIS A 55 8.22 3.68 4.28
N HIS A 56 7.81 2.79 5.17
CA HIS A 56 8.08 1.36 5.07
C HIS A 56 6.82 0.58 4.76
N VAL A 57 7.01 -0.55 4.07
CA VAL A 57 5.98 -1.55 3.83
C VAL A 57 6.03 -2.62 4.91
N SER A 58 4.91 -2.80 5.58
CA SER A 58 4.75 -3.81 6.61
C SER A 58 3.90 -4.94 6.04
N PRO A 59 4.40 -6.18 5.97
CA PRO A 59 3.62 -7.30 5.49
C PRO A 59 2.43 -7.54 6.42
N VAL A 60 1.25 -7.74 5.84
CA VAL A 60 -0.01 -7.95 6.55
C VAL A 60 -0.57 -9.31 6.15
N ARG A 61 -0.91 -10.12 7.16
CA ARG A 61 -1.57 -11.43 6.94
C ARG A 61 -2.96 -11.27 6.37
N ASP A 62 -3.74 -10.37 6.96
CA ASP A 62 -5.13 -10.18 6.61
C ASP A 62 -5.52 -8.71 6.61
N ILE A 63 -6.20 -8.27 5.55
CA ILE A 63 -6.75 -6.92 5.50
C ILE A 63 -7.82 -6.67 6.57
N ASN A 64 -8.44 -7.74 7.10
CA ASN A 64 -9.39 -7.65 8.20
C ASN A 64 -8.75 -7.23 9.53
N LEU A 65 -7.44 -7.45 9.69
CA LEU A 65 -6.70 -7.04 10.89
C LEU A 65 -6.28 -5.57 10.83
N LEU A 66 -6.36 -4.95 9.65
CA LEU A 66 -6.08 -3.53 9.50
C LEU A 66 -7.25 -2.71 10.06
N PRO A 67 -6.96 -1.59 10.77
CA PRO A 67 -7.99 -0.69 11.24
C PRO A 67 -8.83 -0.16 10.07
N GLU A 68 -10.12 0.05 10.32
CA GLU A 68 -11.11 0.42 9.29
C GLU A 68 -10.67 1.65 8.49
N LYS A 69 -10.04 2.63 9.14
CA LYS A 69 -9.50 3.84 8.48
C LYS A 69 -8.51 3.53 7.36
N LEU A 70 -7.63 2.53 7.54
CA LEU A 70 -6.67 2.14 6.50
C LEU A 70 -7.38 1.41 5.35
N ARG A 71 -8.35 0.55 5.67
CA ARG A 71 -9.16 -0.14 4.66
C ARG A 71 -9.96 0.84 3.81
N GLN A 72 -10.61 1.82 4.44
CA GLN A 72 -11.34 2.88 3.75
C GLN A 72 -10.43 3.75 2.89
N LYS A 73 -9.25 4.14 3.38
CA LYS A 73 -8.25 4.86 2.58
C LYS A 73 -7.86 4.05 1.34
N HIS A 74 -7.54 2.76 1.52
CA HIS A 74 -7.19 1.88 0.40
C HIS A 74 -8.31 1.78 -0.62
N ASP A 75 -9.56 1.51 -0.19
CA ASP A 75 -10.73 1.42 -1.06
C ASP A 75 -10.94 2.71 -1.85
N GLN A 76 -10.91 3.86 -1.17
CA GLN A 76 -11.11 5.15 -1.81
C GLN A 76 -10.04 5.46 -2.86
N LYS A 77 -8.78 5.07 -2.61
CA LYS A 77 -7.69 5.22 -3.57
C LYS A 77 -7.80 4.25 -4.74
N MET A 78 -8.16 2.98 -4.50
CA MET A 78 -8.41 2.00 -5.56
C MET A 78 -9.56 2.43 -6.46
N LYS A 79 -10.64 2.97 -5.86
CA LYS A 79 -11.76 3.54 -6.60
C LYS A 79 -11.32 4.74 -7.45
N ALA A 80 -10.51 5.65 -6.90
CA ALA A 80 -9.97 6.79 -7.63
C ALA A 80 -9.00 6.39 -8.77
N LEU A 81 -8.37 5.23 -8.69
CA LEU A 81 -7.48 4.71 -9.74
C LEU A 81 -8.25 3.98 -10.85
N ARG A 82 -9.43 3.44 -10.54
CA ARG A 82 -10.34 2.77 -11.49
C ARG A 82 -11.29 3.74 -12.22
N MET A 83 -11.26 5.03 -11.87
CA MET A 83 -12.12 6.09 -12.42
C MET A 83 -11.33 6.93 -13.41
#